data_AF-A0A9P6XXP1-F1
#
_entry.id   AF-A0A9P6XXP1-F1
#
_cell.length_a   1.000
_cell.length_b   1.000
_cell.length_c   1.000
_cell.angle_alpha   90.00
_cell.angle_beta   90.00
_cell.angle_gamma   90.00
#
_symmetry.space_group_name_H-M   'P 1'
#
loop_
_entity.id
_entity.type
_entity.pdbx_description
1 polymer ?
#
loop_
_entity_poly.entity_id
_entity_poly.type
_entity_poly.pdbx_seq_one_letter_code
_entity_poly.pdbx_strand_id
1 'polypeptide(L)'
;MALTITDDHAAQEAAFYGAPEWQRGASALRERLTAREIDATHPLVRFVGLDAYTAAGGGIRRDLFAEGDAGTYLTDAALLETLVRSKLDALAGNVRAEGWAWVEAVPHMSYAERQAFQNAPRQRREPSAREARRIASLQTRLDKIDADLEEAYDAEDEDKTEALEPRREQVAGELQAVEEALRGYAPDL
;
A
#
# COMPACT_ATOMS: atom_id res chain seq x y z
N MET A 1 22.48 -38.43 4.25
CA MET A 1 21.73 -37.36 3.57
C MET A 1 22.34 -36.05 4.03
N ALA A 2 22.90 -35.23 3.14
CA ALA A 2 23.51 -33.95 3.53
C ALA A 2 22.47 -32.83 3.44
N LEU A 3 22.23 -32.11 4.54
CA LEU A 3 21.36 -30.94 4.57
C LEU A 3 22.23 -29.71 4.24
N THR A 4 22.32 -29.35 2.96
CA THR A 4 23.22 -28.27 2.47
C THR A 4 22.68 -26.86 2.71
N ILE A 5 21.80 -26.69 3.72
CA ILE A 5 21.10 -25.44 4.03
C ILE A 5 21.69 -24.73 5.25
N THR A 6 22.60 -25.35 5.97
CA THR A 6 23.36 -24.73 7.06
C THR A 6 24.64 -25.52 7.28
N ASP A 7 25.75 -24.84 7.56
CA ASP A 7 27.02 -25.48 7.96
C ASP A 7 27.06 -25.74 9.49
N ASP A 8 26.04 -25.28 10.22
CA ASP A 8 25.88 -25.53 11.66
C ASP A 8 25.39 -26.95 11.91
N HIS A 9 26.34 -27.82 12.28
CA HIS A 9 26.07 -29.22 12.59
C HIS A 9 25.11 -29.40 13.76
N ALA A 10 25.16 -28.54 14.79
CA ALA A 10 24.28 -28.64 15.94
C ALA A 10 22.82 -28.31 15.57
N ALA A 11 22.62 -27.34 14.67
CA ALA A 11 21.30 -27.03 14.12
C ALA A 11 20.75 -28.20 13.28
N GLN A 12 21.59 -28.85 12.47
CA GLN A 12 21.22 -30.03 11.68
C GLN A 12 20.77 -31.19 12.58
N GLU A 13 21.53 -31.50 13.64
CA GLU A 13 21.18 -32.56 14.60
C GLU A 13 19.87 -32.25 15.33
N ALA A 14 19.70 -31.02 15.82
CA ALA A 14 18.49 -30.59 16.50
C ALA A 14 17.24 -30.70 15.59
N ALA A 15 17.37 -30.34 14.30
CA ALA A 15 16.30 -30.49 13.33
C ALA A 15 15.98 -31.97 13.04
N PHE A 16 17.00 -32.82 12.87
CA PHE A 16 16.83 -34.24 12.56
C PHE A 16 16.22 -35.03 13.73
N TYR A 17 16.77 -34.88 14.93
CA TYR A 17 16.31 -35.61 16.11
C TYR A 17 15.02 -35.04 16.69
N GLY A 18 14.76 -33.74 16.53
CA GLY A 18 13.51 -33.11 16.92
C GLY A 18 12.32 -33.43 15.99
N ALA A 19 12.57 -33.98 14.80
CA ALA A 19 11.53 -34.36 13.86
C ALA A 19 11.02 -35.80 14.10
N PRO A 20 9.69 -36.04 14.01
CA PRO A 20 9.12 -37.39 13.91
C PRO A 20 9.77 -38.15 12.75
N GLU A 21 9.93 -39.47 12.88
CA GLU A 21 10.66 -40.28 11.88
C GLU A 21 10.11 -40.12 10.45
N TRP A 22 8.79 -39.97 10.31
CA TRP A 22 8.12 -39.76 9.03
C TRP A 22 8.34 -38.36 8.42
N GLN A 23 8.84 -37.39 9.20
CA GLN A 23 9.22 -36.04 8.74
C GLN A 23 10.74 -35.85 8.59
N ARG A 24 11.56 -36.91 8.68
CA ARG A 24 13.03 -36.81 8.49
C ARG A 24 13.47 -36.82 7.02
N GLY A 25 12.56 -36.54 6.10
CA GLY A 25 12.88 -36.33 4.69
C GLY A 25 13.61 -34.99 4.48
N ALA A 26 14.49 -34.92 3.47
CA ALA A 26 15.29 -33.72 3.18
C ALA A 26 14.47 -32.43 3.10
N SER A 27 13.30 -32.47 2.45
CA SER A 27 12.43 -31.29 2.29
C SER A 27 11.87 -30.77 3.62
N ALA A 28 11.35 -31.68 4.46
CA ALA A 28 10.77 -31.31 5.75
C ALA A 28 11.83 -30.83 6.75
N LEU A 29 13.04 -31.39 6.69
CA LEU A 29 14.17 -30.93 7.49
C LEU A 29 14.68 -29.56 7.04
N ARG A 30 14.70 -29.28 5.73
CA ARG A 30 15.01 -27.93 5.21
C ARG A 30 13.99 -26.90 5.68
N GLU A 31 12.70 -27.18 5.52
CA GLU A 31 11.61 -26.32 5.98
C GLU A 31 11.72 -26.03 7.49
N ARG A 32 12.06 -27.04 8.28
CA ARG A 32 12.21 -26.89 9.73
C ARG A 32 13.44 -26.09 10.13
N LEU A 33 14.53 -26.15 9.35
CA LEU A 33 15.74 -25.36 9.54
C LEU A 33 15.52 -23.89 9.16
N THR A 34 14.69 -23.62 8.15
CA THR A 34 14.38 -22.27 7.67
C THR A 34 13.11 -21.66 8.29
N ALA A 35 12.39 -22.39 9.13
CA ALA A 35 11.13 -21.92 9.75
C ALA A 35 11.26 -20.65 10.62
N ARG A 36 12.48 -20.30 11.05
CA ARG A 36 12.78 -19.04 11.77
C ARG A 36 13.43 -17.98 10.89
N GLU A 37 13.73 -18.32 9.63
CA GLU A 37 14.42 -17.46 8.68
C GLU A 37 13.40 -16.75 7.80
N ILE A 38 13.71 -15.51 7.45
CA ILE A 38 12.79 -14.67 6.67
C ILE A 38 13.10 -14.90 5.19
N ASP A 39 12.13 -15.44 4.46
CA ASP A 39 12.25 -15.64 3.02
C ASP A 39 12.39 -14.28 2.29
N ALA A 40 13.19 -14.22 1.23
CA ALA A 40 13.42 -13.01 0.45
C ALA A 40 12.13 -12.46 -0.20
N THR A 41 11.11 -13.29 -0.39
CA THR A 41 9.78 -12.90 -0.89
C THR A 41 8.89 -12.26 0.19
N HIS A 42 9.31 -12.28 1.45
CA HIS A 42 8.54 -11.73 2.57
C HIS A 42 8.21 -10.24 2.34
N PRO A 43 6.98 -9.77 2.68
CA PRO A 43 6.56 -8.39 2.41
C PRO A 43 7.50 -7.32 2.97
N LEU A 44 8.09 -7.55 4.15
CA LEU A 44 9.05 -6.61 4.73
C LEU A 44 10.38 -6.55 3.97
N VAL A 45 10.83 -7.68 3.40
CA VAL A 45 12.02 -7.71 2.55
C VAL A 45 11.75 -6.99 1.24
N ARG A 46 10.57 -7.18 0.65
CA ARG A 46 10.14 -6.42 -0.53
C ARG A 46 9.98 -4.93 -0.25
N PHE A 47 9.50 -4.57 0.94
CA PHE A 47 9.37 -3.18 1.37
C PHE A 47 10.72 -2.50 1.50
N VAL A 48 11.72 -3.13 2.13
CA VAL A 48 13.08 -2.57 2.26
C VAL A 48 13.85 -2.65 0.95
N GLY A 49 13.75 -3.79 0.26
CA GLY A 49 14.57 -4.20 -0.87
C GLY A 49 15.72 -5.11 -0.43
N LEU A 50 15.93 -6.23 -1.13
CA LEU A 50 17.01 -7.18 -0.83
C LEU A 50 18.40 -6.54 -0.99
N ASP A 51 18.56 -5.68 -2.00
CA ASP A 51 19.80 -4.94 -2.24
C ASP A 51 20.13 -3.99 -1.09
N ALA A 52 19.13 -3.30 -0.55
CA ALA A 52 19.31 -2.38 0.57
C ALA A 52 19.67 -3.13 1.86
N TYR A 53 19.06 -4.30 2.09
CA TYR A 53 19.43 -5.17 3.20
C TYR A 53 20.87 -5.69 3.07
N THR A 54 21.28 -6.13 1.88
CA THR A 54 22.65 -6.61 1.62
C THR A 54 23.67 -5.48 1.76
N ALA A 55 23.36 -4.29 1.25
CA ALA A 55 24.21 -3.11 1.35
C ALA A 55 24.40 -2.65 2.81
N ALA A 56 23.43 -2.91 3.68
CA ALA A 56 23.53 -2.68 5.12
C ALA A 56 24.33 -3.76 5.87
N GLY A 57 24.92 -4.73 5.16
CA GLY A 57 25.69 -5.83 5.74
C GLY A 57 24.86 -7.07 6.06
N GLY A 58 23.62 -7.14 5.59
CA GLY A 58 22.72 -8.25 5.87
C GLY A 58 23.15 -9.55 5.20
N GLY A 59 23.22 -10.62 6.01
CA GLY A 59 23.55 -11.95 5.53
C GLY A 59 22.38 -12.59 4.78
N ILE A 60 22.71 -13.24 3.66
CA ILE A 60 21.78 -14.00 2.83
C ILE A 60 22.28 -15.44 2.74
N ARG A 61 21.35 -16.39 2.83
CA ARG A 61 21.59 -17.79 2.53
C ARG A 61 20.73 -18.23 1.35
N ARG A 62 21.31 -18.99 0.42
CA ARG A 62 20.58 -19.55 -0.73
C ARG A 62 20.59 -21.07 -0.67
N ASP A 63 19.42 -21.68 -0.85
CA ASP A 63 19.33 -23.11 -1.08
C ASP A 63 19.86 -23.43 -2.49
N LEU A 64 20.87 -24.31 -2.55
CA LEU A 64 21.54 -24.72 -3.80
C LEU A 64 20.61 -25.46 -4.78
N PHE A 65 19.47 -25.97 -4.31
CA PHE A 65 18.48 -26.66 -5.15
C PHE A 65 17.30 -25.79 -5.54
N ALA A 66 17.28 -24.52 -5.14
CA ALA A 66 16.17 -23.64 -5.44
C ALA A 66 16.40 -22.87 -6.75
N GLU A 67 15.31 -22.64 -7.50
CA GLU A 67 15.34 -21.92 -8.77
C GLU A 67 14.93 -20.45 -8.54
N GLY A 68 15.74 -19.52 -9.07
CA GLY A 68 15.49 -18.08 -8.96
C GLY A 68 15.69 -17.54 -7.55
N ASP A 69 14.84 -16.58 -7.14
CA ASP A 69 14.86 -15.99 -5.79
C ASP A 69 14.14 -16.85 -4.75
N ALA A 70 13.37 -17.87 -5.19
CA ALA A 70 12.80 -18.85 -4.28
C ALA A 70 13.94 -19.58 -3.56
N GLY A 71 13.84 -19.75 -2.24
CA GLY A 71 14.91 -20.38 -1.44
C GLY A 71 16.07 -19.46 -1.06
N THR A 72 15.91 -18.14 -1.21
CA THR A 72 16.80 -17.15 -0.61
C THR A 72 16.25 -16.72 0.76
N TYR A 73 17.04 -16.88 1.81
CA TYR A 73 16.66 -16.60 3.19
C TYR A 73 17.57 -15.53 3.79
N LEU A 74 17.01 -14.63 4.58
CA LEU A 74 17.75 -13.64 5.34
C LEU A 74 18.16 -14.24 6.68
N THR A 75 19.41 -14.03 7.05
CA THR A 75 19.97 -14.58 8.30
C THR A 75 19.92 -13.59 9.46
N ASP A 76 19.66 -12.30 9.21
CA ASP A 76 19.60 -11.25 10.22
C ASP A 76 18.24 -10.54 10.22
N ALA A 77 17.30 -11.08 11.00
CA ALA A 77 15.98 -10.50 11.17
C ALA A 77 16.00 -9.13 11.88
N ALA A 78 16.97 -8.91 12.79
CA ALA A 78 17.05 -7.67 13.57
C ALA A 78 17.52 -6.49 12.68
N LEU A 79 18.45 -6.75 11.77
CA LEU A 79 18.85 -5.77 10.76
C LEU A 79 17.67 -5.44 9.83
N LEU A 80 16.94 -6.45 9.36
CA LEU A 80 15.74 -6.21 8.54
C LEU A 80 14.73 -5.33 9.27
N GLU A 81 14.42 -5.64 10.54
CA GLU A 81 13.49 -4.85 11.35
C GLU A 81 13.96 -3.39 11.50
N THR A 82 15.26 -3.18 11.73
CA THR A 82 15.87 -1.84 11.83
C THR A 82 15.70 -1.06 10.52
N LEU A 83 15.94 -1.69 9.38
CA LEU A 83 15.78 -1.07 8.07
C LEU A 83 14.32 -0.75 7.76
N VAL A 84 13.38 -1.64 8.13
CA VAL A 84 11.94 -1.40 8.02
C VAL A 84 11.56 -0.18 8.85
N ARG A 85 11.93 -0.14 10.13
CA ARG A 85 11.62 0.98 11.04
C ARG A 85 12.20 2.30 10.51
N SER A 86 13.47 2.30 10.11
CA SER A 86 14.13 3.49 9.55
C SER A 86 13.43 4.00 8.28
N LYS A 87 13.06 3.10 7.36
CA LYS A 87 12.33 3.46 6.15
C LYS A 87 10.92 3.98 6.44
N LEU A 88 10.21 3.36 7.38
CA LEU A 88 8.90 3.84 7.84
C LEU A 88 9.01 5.22 8.51
N ASP A 89 10.02 5.44 9.35
CA ASP A 89 10.23 6.72 10.02
C ASP A 89 10.56 7.85 9.05
N ALA A 90 11.34 7.56 8.01
CA ALA A 90 11.62 8.52 6.94
C ALA A 90 10.34 8.92 6.20
N LEU A 91 9.48 7.96 5.86
CA LEU A 91 8.19 8.23 5.22
C LEU A 91 7.23 8.98 6.17
N ALA A 92 7.18 8.58 7.43
CA ALA A 92 6.40 9.23 8.47
C ALA A 92 6.87 10.68 8.71
N GLY A 93 8.16 10.96 8.53
CA GLY A 93 8.72 12.31 8.62
C GLY A 93 8.06 13.31 7.67
N ASN A 94 7.77 12.89 6.43
CA ASN A 94 7.05 13.74 5.48
C ASN A 94 5.64 14.08 5.96
N VAL A 95 4.93 13.08 6.52
CA VAL A 95 3.59 13.29 7.06
C VAL A 95 3.64 14.15 8.32
N ARG A 96 4.59 13.94 9.24
CA ARG A 96 4.75 14.79 10.44
C ARG A 96 4.96 16.26 10.07
N ALA A 97 5.65 16.54 8.97
CA ALA A 97 5.85 17.90 8.48
C ALA A 97 4.57 18.59 7.97
N GLU A 98 3.48 17.85 7.73
CA GLU A 98 2.18 18.41 7.35
C GLU A 98 1.46 19.08 8.54
N GLY A 99 1.89 18.85 9.78
CA GLY A 99 1.36 19.51 10.98
C GLY A 99 0.42 18.66 11.84
N TRP A 100 0.36 17.34 11.61
CA TRP A 100 -0.46 16.44 12.42
C TRP A 100 0.00 16.37 13.88
N ALA A 101 -0.94 16.25 14.82
CA ALA A 101 -0.65 16.16 16.26
C ALA A 101 0.27 14.98 16.62
N TRP A 102 0.11 13.85 15.93
CA TRP A 102 1.00 12.69 16.02
C TRP A 102 0.95 11.89 14.73
N VAL A 103 2.02 11.13 14.47
CA VAL A 103 2.10 10.19 13.34
C VAL A 103 2.78 8.93 13.82
N GLU A 104 2.10 7.81 13.68
CA GLU A 104 2.62 6.47 13.95
C GLU A 104 2.67 5.65 12.66
N ALA A 105 3.82 5.05 12.37
CA ALA A 105 4.00 4.17 11.22
C ALA A 105 4.40 2.78 11.72
N VAL A 106 3.55 1.80 11.42
CA VAL A 106 3.76 0.40 11.83
C VAL A 106 3.96 -0.50 10.61
N PRO A 107 4.81 -1.55 10.69
CA PRO A 107 5.02 -2.48 9.58
C PRO A 107 3.76 -3.28 9.21
N HIS A 108 2.88 -3.49 10.19
CA HIS A 108 1.61 -4.18 10.02
C HIS A 108 0.59 -3.55 10.96
N MET A 109 -0.61 -3.30 10.45
CA MET A 109 -1.76 -2.88 11.23
C MET A 109 -2.87 -3.91 11.01
N SER A 110 -3.22 -4.63 12.06
CA SER A 110 -4.31 -5.60 12.00
C SER A 110 -5.66 -4.90 11.82
N TYR A 111 -6.65 -5.65 11.34
CA TYR A 111 -8.01 -5.14 11.24
C TYR A 111 -8.55 -4.68 12.60
N ALA A 112 -8.28 -5.43 13.68
CA ALA A 112 -8.73 -5.09 15.02
C ALA A 112 -8.12 -3.77 15.53
N GLU A 113 -6.81 -3.57 15.32
CA GLU A 113 -6.15 -2.29 15.65
C GLU A 113 -6.74 -1.14 14.84
N ARG A 114 -6.97 -1.35 13.54
CA ARG A 114 -7.56 -0.32 12.68
C ARG A 114 -8.98 0.08 13.11
N GLN A 115 -9.79 -0.87 13.58
CA GLN A 115 -11.15 -0.58 14.06
C GLN A 115 -11.18 0.27 15.33
N ALA A 116 -10.08 0.34 16.09
CA ALA A 116 -9.97 1.24 17.24
C ALA A 116 -9.89 2.72 16.82
N PHE A 117 -9.55 3.00 15.56
CA PHE A 117 -9.44 4.34 15.00
C PHE A 117 -10.61 4.65 14.07
N GLN A 118 -11.02 5.91 14.03
CA GLN A 118 -11.97 6.42 13.04
C GLN A 118 -11.22 7.06 11.88
N ASN A 119 -11.81 7.03 10.68
CA ASN A 119 -11.28 7.83 9.59
C ASN A 119 -11.41 9.31 9.94
N ALA A 120 -10.34 10.08 9.77
CA ALA A 120 -10.38 11.52 9.96
C ALA A 120 -11.45 12.14 9.04
N PRO A 121 -12.23 13.13 9.51
CA PRO A 121 -13.18 13.80 8.65
C PRO A 121 -12.43 14.62 7.59
N ARG A 122 -12.81 14.48 6.32
CA ARG A 122 -12.31 15.37 5.27
C ARG A 122 -13.03 16.71 5.39
N GLN A 123 -12.26 17.78 5.57
CA GLN A 123 -12.77 19.14 5.62
C GLN A 123 -12.67 19.79 4.24
N ARG A 124 -13.69 20.56 3.87
CA ARG A 124 -13.66 21.34 2.64
C ARG A 124 -12.89 22.62 2.89
N ARG A 125 -11.75 22.80 2.21
CA ARG A 125 -11.00 24.05 2.23
C ARG A 125 -11.72 25.12 1.42
N GLU A 126 -11.38 26.38 1.70
CA GLU A 126 -11.83 27.50 0.89
C GLU A 126 -11.20 27.40 -0.53
N PRO A 127 -12.01 27.50 -1.60
CA PRO A 127 -11.47 27.48 -2.96
C PRO A 127 -10.61 28.72 -3.20
N SER A 128 -9.52 28.57 -3.95
CA SER A 128 -8.81 29.74 -4.50
C SER A 128 -9.71 30.50 -5.47
N ALA A 129 -9.38 31.77 -5.75
CA ALA A 129 -10.15 32.59 -6.71
C ALA A 129 -10.27 31.93 -8.09
N ARG A 130 -9.25 31.17 -8.53
CA ARG A 130 -9.27 30.42 -9.79
C ARG A 130 -10.24 29.24 -9.72
N GLU A 131 -10.20 28.48 -8.63
CA GLU A 131 -11.09 27.33 -8.41
C GLU A 131 -12.54 27.79 -8.25
N ALA A 132 -12.79 28.87 -7.51
CA ALA A 132 -14.12 29.47 -7.35
C ALA A 132 -14.71 29.89 -8.70
N ARG A 133 -13.92 30.56 -9.55
CA ARG A 133 -14.33 30.92 -10.92
C ARG A 133 -14.62 29.70 -11.79
N ARG A 134 -13.81 28.64 -11.66
CA ARG A 134 -14.02 27.39 -12.40
C ARG A 134 -15.31 26.70 -11.96
N ILE A 135 -15.55 26.60 -10.65
CA ILE A 135 -16.78 26.03 -10.07
C ILE A 135 -18.00 26.80 -10.59
N ALA A 136 -17.99 28.13 -10.49
CA ALA A 136 -19.09 28.97 -10.98
C ALA A 136 -19.32 28.77 -12.48
N SER A 137 -18.25 28.73 -13.30
CA SER A 137 -18.37 28.48 -14.73
C SER A 137 -18.93 27.09 -15.07
N LEU A 138 -18.58 26.06 -14.31
CA LEU A 138 -19.10 24.71 -14.50
C LEU A 138 -20.58 24.63 -14.09
N GLN A 139 -20.95 25.26 -12.98
CA GLN A 139 -22.34 25.38 -12.55
C GLN A 139 -23.20 26.09 -13.61
N THR A 140 -22.80 27.25 -14.10
CA THR A 140 -23.53 27.95 -15.17
C THR A 140 -23.65 27.13 -16.46
N ARG A 141 -22.62 26.34 -16.80
CA ARG A 141 -22.69 25.44 -17.96
C ARG A 141 -23.68 24.30 -17.74
N LEU A 142 -23.72 23.75 -16.52
CA LEU A 142 -24.66 22.71 -16.15
C LEU A 142 -26.09 23.24 -16.18
N ASP A 143 -26.36 24.39 -15.55
CA ASP A 143 -27.68 25.04 -15.56
C ASP A 143 -28.18 25.28 -16.99
N LYS A 144 -27.28 25.70 -17.89
CA LYS A 144 -27.62 25.89 -19.30
C LYS A 144 -27.95 24.56 -19.99
N ILE A 145 -27.15 23.53 -19.79
CA ILE A 145 -27.41 22.21 -20.39
C ILE A 145 -28.71 21.63 -19.85
N ASP A 146 -29.01 21.82 -18.57
CA ASP A 146 -30.24 21.36 -17.93
C ASP A 146 -31.47 22.07 -18.53
N ALA A 147 -31.39 23.38 -18.77
CA ALA A 147 -32.45 24.11 -19.47
C ALA A 147 -32.60 23.69 -20.94
N ASP A 148 -31.48 23.49 -21.65
CA ASP A 148 -31.49 23.04 -23.06
C ASP A 148 -32.05 21.60 -23.19
N LEU A 149 -31.84 20.76 -22.17
CA LEU A 149 -32.42 19.40 -22.04
C LEU A 149 -33.92 19.46 -21.74
N GLU A 150 -34.35 20.31 -20.80
CA GLU A 150 -35.77 20.51 -20.51
C GLU A 150 -36.54 20.93 -21.77
N GLU A 151 -36.00 21.88 -22.53
CA GLU A 151 -36.56 22.28 -23.84
C GLU A 151 -36.58 21.12 -24.85
N ALA A 152 -35.53 20.28 -24.88
CA ALA A 152 -35.46 19.13 -25.78
C ALA A 152 -36.53 18.07 -25.44
N TYR A 153 -36.75 17.80 -24.15
CA TYR A 153 -37.81 16.89 -23.70
C TYR A 153 -39.20 17.43 -24.04
N ASP A 154 -39.45 18.73 -23.81
CA ASP A 154 -40.74 19.36 -24.15
C ASP A 154 -41.02 19.36 -25.65
N ALA A 155 -39.98 19.41 -26.48
CA ALA A 155 -40.07 19.34 -27.93
C ALA A 155 -40.05 17.91 -28.50
N GLU A 156 -39.91 16.89 -27.65
CA GLU A 156 -39.69 15.48 -28.05
C GLU A 156 -38.50 15.32 -29.03
N ASP A 157 -37.43 16.11 -28.85
CA ASP A 157 -36.22 16.09 -29.67
C ASP A 157 -35.20 15.08 -29.10
N GLU A 158 -35.33 13.83 -29.53
CA GLU A 158 -34.49 12.71 -29.10
C GLU A 158 -33.01 12.92 -29.47
N ASP A 159 -32.72 13.45 -30.66
CA ASP A 159 -31.34 13.68 -31.14
C ASP A 159 -30.62 14.72 -30.26
N LYS A 160 -31.31 15.81 -29.90
CA LYS A 160 -30.75 16.84 -29.01
C LYS A 160 -30.56 16.31 -27.60
N THR A 161 -31.48 15.47 -27.11
CA THR A 161 -31.39 14.82 -25.80
C THR A 161 -30.17 13.89 -25.73
N GLU A 162 -30.02 12.98 -26.70
CA GLU A 162 -28.91 12.03 -26.77
C GLU A 162 -27.55 12.74 -26.86
N ALA A 163 -27.50 13.92 -27.49
CA ALA A 163 -26.29 14.73 -27.57
C ALA A 163 -25.96 15.49 -26.26
N LEU A 164 -26.98 15.93 -25.51
CA LEU A 164 -26.80 16.78 -24.33
C LEU A 164 -26.59 16.00 -23.04
N GLU A 165 -27.23 14.84 -22.86
CA GLU A 165 -27.06 13.98 -21.69
C GLU A 165 -25.59 13.62 -21.36
N PRO A 166 -24.78 13.08 -22.29
CA PRO A 166 -23.38 12.75 -21.99
C PRO A 166 -22.55 13.99 -21.68
N ARG A 167 -22.89 15.12 -22.30
CA ARG A 167 -22.21 16.40 -22.04
C ARG A 167 -22.54 16.94 -20.65
N ARG A 168 -23.78 16.76 -20.20
CA ARG A 168 -24.22 17.05 -18.84
C ARG A 168 -23.43 16.22 -17.83
N GLU A 169 -23.35 14.91 -18.04
CA GLU A 169 -22.61 13.99 -17.19
C GLU A 169 -21.12 14.37 -17.10
N GLN A 170 -20.50 14.69 -18.24
CA GLN A 170 -19.11 15.15 -18.26
C GLN A 170 -18.92 16.41 -17.41
N VAL A 171 -19.77 17.42 -17.56
CA VAL A 171 -19.64 18.70 -16.82
C VAL A 171 -19.91 18.49 -15.32
N ALA A 172 -20.89 17.66 -14.97
CA ALA A 172 -21.17 17.29 -13.59
C ALA A 172 -19.99 16.55 -12.95
N GLY A 173 -19.37 15.62 -13.68
CA GLY A 173 -18.16 14.92 -13.23
C GLY A 173 -16.96 15.85 -13.05
N GLU A 174 -16.76 16.80 -13.96
CA GLU A 174 -15.72 17.84 -13.81
C GLU A 174 -15.96 18.71 -12.56
N LEU A 175 -17.21 19.09 -12.29
CA LEU A 175 -17.57 19.86 -11.10
C LEU A 175 -17.30 19.05 -9.82
N GLN A 176 -17.76 17.80 -9.77
CA GLN A 176 -17.51 16.90 -8.65
C GLN A 176 -16.02 16.71 -8.39
N ALA A 177 -15.20 16.49 -9.43
CA ALA A 177 -13.77 16.34 -9.28
C ALA A 177 -13.10 17.58 -8.66
N VAL A 178 -13.55 18.78 -9.04
CA VAL A 178 -13.05 20.03 -8.43
C VAL A 178 -13.50 20.13 -6.96
N GLU A 179 -14.74 19.78 -6.64
CA GLU A 179 -15.24 19.78 -5.26
C GLU A 179 -14.56 18.75 -4.37
N GLU A 180 -14.26 17.56 -4.88
CA GLU A 180 -13.52 16.53 -4.18
C GLU A 180 -12.06 16.94 -3.95
N ALA A 181 -11.44 17.64 -4.90
CA ALA A 181 -10.11 18.21 -4.73
C ALA A 181 -10.05 19.33 -3.66
N LEU A 182 -11.20 19.92 -3.29
CA LEU A 182 -11.31 20.84 -2.16
C LEU A 182 -11.46 20.11 -0.82
N ARG A 183 -11.81 18.82 -0.81
CA ARG A 183 -11.95 18.03 0.43
C ARG A 183 -10.60 17.43 0.78
N GLY A 184 -9.89 18.06 1.71
CA GLY A 184 -8.62 17.56 2.24
C GLY A 184 -8.79 17.00 3.64
N TYR A 185 -7.76 16.33 4.14
CA TYR A 185 -7.59 16.24 5.58
C TYR A 185 -6.84 17.48 6.04
N ALA A 186 -7.35 18.14 7.08
CA ALA A 186 -6.65 19.24 7.71
C ALA A 186 -6.00 18.71 9.01
N PRO A 187 -4.73 18.98 9.27
CA PRO A 187 -4.18 18.77 10.60
C PRO A 187 -4.95 19.63 11.59
N ASP A 188 -5.29 19.06 12.75
CA ASP A 188 -5.81 19.83 13.87
C ASP A 188 -4.65 20.73 14.37
N LEU A 189 -4.74 22.03 14.08
CA LEU A 189 -3.81 23.06 14.58
C LEU A 189 -3.83 23.14 16.11
#